data_AF-A0A4U5WJM6-F1
#
_entry.id   AF-A0A4U5WJM6-F1
#
_cell.length_a   1.000
_cell.length_b   1.000
_cell.length_c   1.000
_cell.angle_alpha   90.00
_cell.angle_beta   90.00
_cell.angle_gamma   90.00
#
_symmetry.space_group_name_H-M   'P 1'
#
loop_
_entity.id
_entity.type
_entity.pdbx_description
1 polymer ?
#
loop_
_entity_poly.entity_id
_entity_poly.type
_entity_poly.pdbx_seq_one_letter_code
_entity_poly.pdbx_strand_id
1 'polypeptide(L)' 'MRNERHEERLSDEELELFLQYLHRFANHDLDLFALMEVGDPEHPAYVTFSRKPERGVDASAYHRP' A
#
# COMPACT_ATOMS: atom_id res chain seq x y z
N MET A 1 7.12 -2.22 -8.69
CA MET A 1 5.87 -2.99 -8.50
C MET A 1 5.58 -3.70 -9.82
N ARG A 2 5.17 -4.97 -9.83
CA ARG A 2 4.77 -5.68 -11.07
C ARG A 2 3.30 -5.37 -11.35
N ASN A 3 2.97 -5.04 -12.59
CA ASN A 3 1.59 -4.85 -13.02
C ASN A 3 0.97 -6.22 -13.28
N GLU A 4 0.03 -6.66 -12.45
CA GLU A 4 -0.58 -8.00 -12.54
C GLU A 4 -1.40 -8.21 -13.82
N ARG A 5 -1.74 -7.14 -14.55
CA ARG A 5 -2.55 -7.21 -15.77
C ARG A 5 -1.75 -7.43 -17.06
N HIS A 6 -0.45 -7.13 -17.05
CA HIS A 6 0.38 -7.10 -18.26
C HIS A 6 1.75 -7.78 -18.12
N GLU A 7 2.07 -8.39 -16.97
CA GLU A 7 3.37 -9.05 -16.65
C GLU A 7 4.64 -8.19 -16.80
N GLU A 8 4.50 -6.97 -17.30
CA GLU A 8 5.57 -6.01 -17.48
C GLU A 8 5.81 -5.20 -16.19
N ARG A 9 7.09 -4.89 -15.96
CA ARG A 9 7.47 -3.93 -14.92
C ARG A 9 7.02 -2.54 -15.37
N LEU A 10 6.45 -1.78 -14.45
CA LEU A 10 6.25 -0.34 -14.65
C LEU A 10 7.60 0.29 -14.99
N SER A 11 7.61 1.15 -16.01
CA SER A 11 8.74 2.04 -16.26
C SER A 11 8.95 3.00 -15.07
N ASP A 12 10.12 3.63 -15.00
CA ASP A 12 10.45 4.53 -13.88
C ASP A 12 9.46 5.71 -13.80
N GLU A 13 9.04 6.25 -14.95
CA GLU A 13 8.04 7.33 -15.03
C GLU A 13 6.65 6.87 -14.55
N GLU A 14 6.22 5.67 -14.94
CA GLU A 14 4.94 5.12 -14.49
C GLU A 14 4.95 4.79 -13.00
N LEU A 15 6.09 4.31 -12.48
CA LEU A 15 6.25 4.07 -11.06
C LEU A 15 6.21 5.37 -10.26
N GLU A 16 6.84 6.43 -10.75
CA GLU A 16 6.79 7.74 -10.12
C GLU A 16 5.36 8.30 -10.11
N LEU A 17 4.65 8.22 -11.24
CA LEU A 17 3.26 8.65 -11.35
C LEU A 17 2.35 7.86 -10.39
N PHE A 18 2.54 6.54 -10.33
CA PHE A 18 1.83 5.66 -9.41
C PHE A 18 2.08 6.05 -7.94
N LEU A 19 3.33 6.31 -7.57
CA LEU A 19 3.69 6.75 -6.22
C LEU A 19 3.09 8.12 -5.89
N GLN A 20 3.03 9.05 -6.86
CA GLN A 20 2.38 10.34 -6.68
C GLN A 20 0.86 10.19 -6.47
N TYR A 21 0.20 9.34 -7.25
CA TYR A 21 -1.22 9.02 -7.06
C TYR A 21 -1.47 8.37 -5.70
N LEU A 22 -0.64 7.41 -5.32
CA LEU A 22 -0.71 6.75 -4.02
C LEU A 22 -0.49 7.75 -2.87
N HIS A 23 0.47 8.67 -3.01
CA HIS A 23 0.72 9.71 -2.02
C HIS A 23 -0.46 10.69 -1.90
N ARG A 24 -1.09 11.05 -3.02
CA ARG A 24 -2.27 11.91 -3.03
C ARG A 24 -3.48 11.24 -2.39
N PHE A 25 -3.73 9.98 -2.75
CA PHE A 25 -4.77 9.14 -2.14
C PHE A 25 -4.52 8.97 -0.64
N ALA A 26 -3.28 8.69 -0.25
CA ALA A 26 -2.86 8.55 1.14
C ALA A 26 -3.16 9.82 1.96
N ASN A 27 -2.84 10.99 1.41
CA ASN A 27 -2.97 12.24 2.16
C ASN A 27 -4.39 12.83 2.16
N HIS A 28 -5.22 12.56 1.14
CA HIS A 28 -6.53 13.20 1.01
C HIS A 28 -7.72 12.25 1.17
N ASP A 29 -7.63 10.99 0.72
CA ASP A 29 -8.78 10.08 0.67
C ASP A 29 -8.73 8.94 1.72
N LEU A 30 -7.69 8.89 2.58
CA LEU A 30 -7.55 7.88 3.65
C LEU A 30 -8.56 7.99 4.80
N ASP A 31 -9.56 8.86 4.73
CA ASP A 31 -10.70 8.76 5.63
C ASP A 31 -11.57 7.52 5.31
N LEU A 32 -11.39 6.93 4.11
CA LEU A 32 -11.96 5.64 3.73
C LEU A 32 -10.99 4.50 4.08
N PHE A 33 -11.14 3.96 5.29
CA PHE A 33 -10.46 2.76 5.74
C PHE A 33 -11.06 1.51 5.10
N ALA A 34 -10.40 0.95 4.10
CA ALA A 34 -10.78 -0.33 3.51
C ALA A 34 -9.94 -1.47 4.11
N LEU A 35 -10.61 -2.48 4.66
CA LEU A 35 -10.03 -3.79 4.93
C LEU A 35 -9.91 -4.49 3.57
N MET A 36 -8.67 -4.66 3.08
CA MET A 36 -8.46 -5.43 1.84
C MET A 36 -7.99 -6.83 2.19
N GLU A 37 -8.70 -7.82 1.67
CA GLU A 37 -8.22 -9.20 1.63
C GLU A 37 -7.21 -9.32 0.48
N VAL A 38 -6.03 -9.83 0.80
CA VAL A 38 -4.91 -10.04 -0.12
C VAL A 38 -4.30 -11.42 0.14
N GLY A 39 -3.61 -11.99 -0.83
CA GLY A 39 -2.95 -13.28 -0.68
C GLY A 39 -3.78 -14.46 -1.20
N ASP A 40 -3.41 -15.66 -0.75
CA ASP A 40 -4.00 -16.91 -1.21
C ASP A 40 -5.42 -17.09 -0.61
N PRO A 41 -6.44 -17.48 -1.38
CA PRO A 41 -7.79 -17.70 -0.86
C PRO A 41 -7.88 -18.78 0.24
N GLU A 42 -6.98 -19.77 0.25
CA GLU A 42 -6.90 -20.77 1.32
C GLU A 42 -6.21 -20.22 2.58
N HIS A 43 -5.46 -19.11 2.45
CA HIS A 43 -4.72 -18.45 3.53
C HIS A 43 -4.80 -16.92 3.41
N PRO A 44 -6.00 -16.33 3.60
CA PRO A 44 -6.19 -14.91 3.36
C PRO A 44 -5.37 -14.08 4.34
N ALA A 45 -4.71 -13.04 3.82
CA ALA A 45 -4.09 -11.98 4.60
C ALA A 45 -4.93 -10.72 4.49
N TYR A 46 -5.01 -9.95 5.57
CA TYR A 46 -5.78 -8.71 5.59
C TYR A 46 -4.85 -7.53 5.79
N VAL A 47 -4.99 -6.52 4.93
CA VAL A 47 -4.24 -5.27 5.04
C VAL A 47 -5.19 -4.18 5.49
N THR A 48 -4.81 -3.51 6.59
CA THR A 48 -5.50 -2.35 7.13
C THR A 48 -4.57 -1.15 7.05
N PHE A 49 -5.02 -0.09 6.39
CA PHE A 49 -4.36 1.21 6.47
C PHE A 49 -4.91 1.96 7.68
N SER A 50 -4.05 2.59 8.46
CA SER A 50 -4.45 3.39 9.63
C SER A 50 -3.50 4.56 9.77
N ARG A 51 -4.02 5.74 10.10
CA ARG A 51 -3.20 6.90 10.51
C ARG A 51 -2.67 6.75 11.94
N LYS A 52 -3.21 5.81 12.71
CA LYS A 52 -2.74 5.48 14.05
C LYS A 52 -1.72 4.33 13.92
N PRO A 53 -0.50 4.51 14.41
CA PRO A 53 0.45 3.41 14.54
C PRO A 53 -0.18 2.24 15.31
N GLU A 54 0.19 1.03 14.93
CA GLU A 54 -0.28 -0.17 15.60
C GLU A 54 0.33 -0.26 17.00
N ARG A 55 -0.46 -0.72 17.98
CA ARG A 55 0.01 -0.75 19.37
C ARG A 55 1.14 -1.75 19.54
N GLY A 56 2.24 -1.31 20.13
CA GLY A 56 3.41 -2.16 20.41
C GLY A 56 4.35 -2.35 19.22
N VAL A 57 4.08 -1.72 18.08
CA VAL A 57 5.02 -1.66 16.96
C VAL A 57 5.98 -0.49 17.16
N ASP A 58 7.27 -0.73 16.96
CA ASP A 58 8.30 0.31 17.05
C ASP A 58 8.13 1.34 15.92
N ALA A 59 8.28 2.63 16.24
CA ALA A 59 8.12 3.71 15.27
C ALA A 59 9.11 3.60 14.10
N SER A 60 10.30 3.03 14.32
CA SER A 60 11.30 2.81 13.29
C SER A 60 10.83 1.84 12.21
N ALA A 61 9.86 0.97 12.50
CA ALA A 61 9.28 0.05 11.53
C ALA A 61 8.52 0.79 10.41
N TYR A 62 8.12 2.05 10.63
CA TYR A 62 7.43 2.87 9.62
C TYR A 62 8.38 3.76 8.81
N HIS A 63 9.66 3.83 9.17
CA HIS A 63 10.63 4.62 8.41
C HIS A 63 11.06 3.85 7.16
N ARG A 64 11.19 4.56 6.03
CA ARG A 64 11.84 3.97 4.86
C ARG A 64 13.32 3.72 5.17
N PRO A 65 13.90 2.62 4.68
CA PRO A 65 15.35 2.40 4.72
C PRO A 65 16.11 3.44 3.88
#